data_AF-A0A0U9HG21-F1
#
_entry.id   AF-A0A0U9HG21-F1
#
_cell.length_a   1.000
_cell.length_b   1.000
_cell.length_c   1.000
_cell.angle_alpha   90.00
_cell.angle_beta   90.00
_cell.angle_gamma   90.00
#
_symmetry.space_group_name_H-M   'P 1'
#
loop_
_entity.id
_entity.type
_entity.pdbx_description
1 polymer ?
#
loop_
_entity_poly.entity_id
_entity_poly.type
_entity_poly.pdbx_seq_one_letter_code
_entity_poly.pdbx_strand_id
1 'polypeptide(L)'
;MDRQAVYIYKLPDEESFTGIALDVHMHKGNLRYFDTNRDHEIPGKITEETEKGFTFISEGYMPGEWQFKVLTIEEFKHKYYKLVESGQALAAKLNTTEDLHQWYRKEFKI
;
A
#
# COMPACT_ATOMS: atom_id res chain seq x y z
N MET A 1 -2.24 -6.97 10.21
CA MET A 1 -2.47 -6.20 8.98
C MET A 1 -3.86 -6.55 8.48
N ASP A 2 -4.54 -5.60 7.86
CA ASP A 2 -5.82 -5.85 7.21
C ASP A 2 -5.60 -5.99 5.71
N ARG A 3 -5.95 -7.16 5.17
CA ARG A 3 -5.72 -7.48 3.76
C ARG A 3 -6.65 -6.68 2.82
N GLN A 4 -7.76 -6.16 3.33
CA GLN A 4 -8.68 -5.29 2.58
C GLN A 4 -8.27 -3.82 2.66
N ALA A 5 -7.38 -3.45 3.58
CA ALA A 5 -6.89 -2.08 3.66
C ALA A 5 -5.96 -1.75 2.49
N VAL A 6 -6.06 -0.51 2.03
CA VAL A 6 -5.07 0.12 1.16
C VAL A 6 -4.03 0.79 2.04
N TYR A 7 -2.76 0.51 1.80
CA TYR A 7 -1.65 1.12 2.50
C TYR A 7 -0.94 2.12 1.58
N ILE A 8 -0.38 3.16 2.17
CA ILE A 8 0.74 3.89 1.57
C ILE A 8 2.02 3.42 2.24
N TYR A 9 3.12 3.40 1.49
CA TYR A 9 4.42 3.03 2.03
C TYR A 9 5.50 4.05 1.71
N LYS A 10 6.49 4.05 2.60
CA LYS A 10 7.72 4.83 2.52
C LYS A 10 8.89 3.85 2.58
N LEU A 11 9.82 3.98 1.66
CA LEU A 11 11.05 3.20 1.58
C LEU A 11 12.15 3.78 2.49
N PRO A 12 13.27 3.05 2.69
CA PRO A 12 14.43 3.61 3.37
C PRO A 12 14.87 4.92 2.71
N ASP A 13 15.27 5.89 3.54
CA ASP A 13 15.76 7.21 3.16
C ASP A 13 14.77 8.15 2.44
N GLU A 14 13.54 7.73 2.18
CA GLU A 14 12.52 8.64 1.64
C GLU A 14 11.98 9.59 2.73
N GLU A 15 11.79 10.87 2.40
CA GLU A 15 11.22 11.82 3.36
C GLU A 15 9.70 11.69 3.50
N SER A 16 9.03 11.06 2.53
CA SER A 16 7.57 10.96 2.49
C SER A 16 7.11 9.62 1.91
N PHE A 17 5.85 9.26 2.15
CA PHE A 17 5.22 8.10 1.52
C PHE A 17 5.04 8.34 0.01
N THR A 18 5.54 7.41 -0.80
CA THR A 18 5.61 7.54 -2.27
C THR A 18 4.87 6.43 -3.01
N GLY A 19 4.53 5.33 -2.34
CA GLY A 19 3.85 4.18 -2.95
C GLY A 19 2.50 3.86 -2.33
N ILE A 20 1.69 3.08 -3.07
CA ILE A 20 0.43 2.48 -2.62
C ILE A 20 0.58 0.97 -2.67
N ALA A 21 0.05 0.27 -1.68
CA ALA A 21 0.08 -1.19 -1.59
C ALA A 21 -1.30 -1.73 -1.19
N LEU A 22 -1.70 -2.83 -1.82
CA LEU A 22 -2.97 -3.53 -1.62
C LEU A 22 -2.75 -5.01 -1.36
N ASP A 23 -3.73 -5.66 -0.74
CA ASP A 23 -3.67 -7.08 -0.36
C ASP A 23 -2.41 -7.43 0.43
N VAL A 24 -1.99 -6.52 1.30
CA VAL A 24 -0.73 -6.60 2.03
C VAL A 24 -0.79 -7.70 3.08
N HIS A 25 0.12 -8.67 3.00
CA HIS A 25 0.20 -9.77 3.97
C HIS A 25 1.59 -10.41 4.00
N MET A 26 1.94 -11.03 5.14
CA MET A 26 3.10 -11.93 5.20
C MET A 26 2.74 -13.30 4.62
N HIS A 27 3.58 -13.84 3.75
CA HIS A 27 3.51 -15.19 3.22
C HIS A 27 4.89 -15.84 3.25
N LYS A 28 5.04 -16.93 4.02
CA LYS A 28 6.27 -17.73 4.09
C LYS A 28 7.56 -16.91 4.33
N GLY A 29 7.48 -15.88 5.19
CA GLY A 29 8.62 -15.00 5.50
C GLY A 29 8.82 -13.85 4.51
N ASN A 30 7.94 -13.67 3.54
CA ASN A 30 7.97 -12.54 2.61
C ASN A 30 6.76 -11.63 2.81
N LEU A 31 6.96 -10.32 2.71
CA LEU A 31 5.89 -9.36 2.53
C LEU A 31 5.39 -9.45 1.09
N ARG A 32 4.08 -9.67 0.93
CA ARG A 32 3.41 -9.68 -0.37
C ARG A 32 2.38 -8.57 -0.47
N TYR A 33 2.35 -7.90 -1.61
CA TYR A 33 1.35 -6.88 -1.93
C TYR A 33 1.27 -6.63 -3.45
N PHE A 34 0.23 -5.92 -3.86
CA PHE A 34 0.09 -5.37 -5.22
C PHE A 34 0.10 -3.84 -5.18
N ASP A 35 0.65 -3.19 -6.21
CA ASP A 35 0.49 -1.75 -6.45
C ASP A 35 -0.20 -1.46 -7.79
N THR A 36 -0.30 -2.46 -8.65
CA THR A 36 -0.88 -2.50 -10.01
C THR A 36 -1.22 -3.96 -10.35
N ASN A 37 -1.08 -4.40 -11.61
CA ASN A 37 -1.13 -5.81 -12.01
C ASN A 37 0.15 -6.60 -11.67
N ARG A 38 1.10 -5.97 -11.00
CA ARG A 38 2.36 -6.59 -10.57
C ARG A 38 2.26 -7.02 -9.12
N ASP A 39 2.57 -8.29 -8.86
CA ASP A 39 2.81 -8.78 -7.53
C ASP A 39 4.22 -8.42 -7.04
N HIS A 40 4.33 -8.12 -5.76
CA HIS A 40 5.59 -7.96 -5.07
C HIS A 40 5.71 -9.04 -4.00
N GLU A 41 6.90 -9.63 -3.89
CA GLU A 41 7.26 -10.56 -2.83
C GLU A 41 8.65 -10.22 -2.33
N ILE A 42 8.75 -9.72 -1.10
CA ILE A 42 9.98 -9.15 -0.54
C ILE A 42 10.32 -9.89 0.76
N PRO A 43 11.50 -10.52 0.89
CA PRO A 43 11.89 -11.17 2.13
C PRO A 43 12.11 -10.15 3.24
N GLY A 44 11.70 -10.50 4.46
CA GLY A 44 11.93 -9.68 5.63
C GLY A 44 10.96 -9.99 6.76
N LYS A 45 10.79 -9.05 7.68
CA LYS A 45 9.96 -9.25 8.87
C LYS A 45 9.27 -7.97 9.33
N ILE A 46 8.08 -8.15 9.89
CA ILE A 46 7.38 -7.08 10.62
C ILE A 46 8.07 -6.88 11.97
N THR A 47 8.35 -5.62 12.33
CA THR A 47 8.94 -5.25 13.63
C THR A 47 7.94 -4.57 14.55
N GLU A 48 6.92 -3.92 14.00
CA GLU A 48 5.85 -3.27 14.73
C GLU A 48 4.56 -3.34 13.93
N GLU A 49 3.43 -3.57 14.60
CA GLU A 49 2.11 -3.57 13.97
C GLU A 49 1.10 -2.87 14.88
N THR A 50 0.34 -1.95 14.30
CA THR A 50 -0.71 -1.17 14.96
C THR A 50 -1.97 -1.15 14.09
N GLU A 51 -3.08 -0.66 14.63
CA GLU A 51 -4.30 -0.42 13.84
C GLU A 51 -4.09 0.57 12.68
N LYS A 52 -3.08 1.44 12.77
CA LYS A 52 -2.83 2.50 11.79
C LYS A 52 -1.81 2.12 10.72
N GLY A 53 -1.13 1.00 10.86
CA GLY A 53 0.01 0.66 10.01
C GLY A 53 0.99 -0.29 10.67
N PHE A 54 2.09 -0.54 9.99
CA PHE A 54 3.13 -1.45 10.46
C PHE A 54 4.50 -1.05 9.90
N THR A 55 5.53 -1.56 10.54
CA THR A 55 6.92 -1.40 10.11
C THR A 55 7.46 -2.74 9.64
N PHE A 56 8.10 -2.75 8.48
CA PHE A 56 8.70 -3.93 7.87
C PHE A 56 10.17 -3.68 7.61
N ILE A 57 11.05 -4.57 8.08
CA ILE A 57 12.46 -4.55 7.71
C ILE A 57 12.64 -5.44 6.49
N SER A 58 12.87 -4.81 5.34
CA SER A 58 13.22 -5.52 4.11
C SER A 58 14.64 -6.05 4.21
N GLU A 59 14.80 -7.33 3.88
CA GLU A 59 16.08 -8.02 3.70
C GLU A 59 16.42 -8.20 2.21
N GLY A 60 15.49 -7.83 1.32
CA GLY A 60 15.59 -8.02 -0.13
C GLY A 60 15.71 -6.69 -0.88
N TYR A 61 14.69 -6.35 -1.67
CA TYR A 61 14.67 -5.10 -2.43
C TYR A 61 14.66 -3.89 -1.47
N MET A 62 15.49 -2.89 -1.76
CA MET A 62 15.74 -1.72 -0.91
C MET A 62 15.83 -2.10 0.58
N PRO A 63 16.93 -2.79 0.98
CA PRO A 63 17.09 -3.27 2.35
C PRO A 63 16.96 -2.13 3.37
N GLY A 64 16.33 -2.41 4.50
CA GLY A 64 16.12 -1.43 5.57
C GLY A 64 14.66 -1.29 5.97
N GLU A 65 14.39 -0.26 6.75
CA GLU A 65 13.06 -0.02 7.31
C GLU A 65 12.10 0.57 6.27
N TRP A 66 10.99 -0.13 6.06
CA TRP A 66 9.84 0.33 5.31
C TRP A 66 8.71 0.62 6.28
N GLN A 67 8.04 1.74 6.07
CA GLN A 67 6.90 2.16 6.88
C GLN A 67 5.64 2.05 6.06
N PHE A 68 4.66 1.29 6.53
CA PHE A 68 3.35 1.14 5.93
C PHE A 68 2.31 1.81 6.82
N LYS A 69 1.47 2.66 6.22
CA LYS A 69 0.39 3.33 6.91
C LYS A 69 -0.92 3.06 6.20
N VAL A 70 -1.96 2.73 6.94
CA VAL A 70 -3.32 2.61 6.41
C VAL A 70 -3.70 3.95 5.78
N LEU A 71 -4.07 3.92 4.51
CA LEU A 71 -4.48 5.09 3.74
C LEU A 71 -5.91 5.44 4.11
N THR A 72 -6.18 6.72 4.41
CA THR A 72 -7.55 7.22 4.53
C THR A 72 -8.05 7.74 3.19
N ILE A 73 -9.38 7.75 3.00
CA ILE A 73 -9.97 8.28 1.77
C ILE A 73 -9.69 9.78 1.59
N GLU A 74 -9.59 10.52 2.69
CA GLU A 74 -9.28 11.94 2.70
C GLU A 74 -7.84 12.19 2.21
N GLU A 75 -6.88 11.42 2.72
CA GLU A 75 -5.49 11.47 2.28
C GLU A 75 -5.32 11.09 0.81
N PHE A 76 -6.08 10.09 0.36
CA PHE A 76 -6.11 9.72 -1.05
C PHE A 76 -6.58 10.89 -1.92
N LYS A 77 -7.75 11.45 -1.62
CA LYS A 77 -8.33 12.56 -2.38
C LYS A 77 -7.48 13.83 -2.34
N HIS A 78 -6.78 14.07 -1.24
CA HIS A 78 -5.94 15.26 -1.08
C HIS A 78 -4.59 15.14 -1.80
N LYS A 79 -3.90 14.01 -1.64
CA LYS A 79 -2.49 13.84 -2.05
C LYS A 79 -2.26 12.62 -2.94
N TYR A 80 -2.72 11.45 -2.51
CA TYR A 80 -2.25 10.18 -3.11
C TYR A 80 -2.98 9.77 -4.38
N TYR A 81 -4.06 10.46 -4.78
CA TYR A 81 -4.70 10.23 -6.08
C TYR A 81 -3.73 10.38 -7.26
N LYS A 82 -2.67 11.17 -7.11
CA LYS A 82 -1.66 11.39 -8.16
C LYS A 82 -0.79 10.16 -8.42
N LEU A 83 -0.76 9.21 -7.50
CA LEU A 83 -0.03 7.95 -7.66
C LEU A 83 -0.79 6.93 -8.52
N VAL A 84 -2.05 7.25 -8.87
CA VAL A 84 -2.94 6.37 -9.64
C VAL A 84 -3.24 7.02 -10.98
N GLU A 85 -3.10 6.25 -12.05
CA GLU A 85 -3.50 6.71 -13.37
C GLU A 85 -4.99 7.08 -13.38
N SER A 86 -5.33 8.22 -13.99
CA SER A 86 -6.67 8.81 -13.92
C SER A 86 -7.20 9.06 -12.48
N GLY A 87 -6.31 9.12 -11.49
CA GLY A 87 -6.67 9.12 -10.08
C GLY A 87 -7.50 10.33 -9.65
N GLN A 88 -7.41 11.46 -10.35
CA GLN A 88 -8.27 12.63 -10.08
C GLN A 88 -9.75 12.32 -10.36
N ALA A 89 -10.05 11.66 -11.47
CA ALA A 89 -11.41 11.26 -11.82
C ALA A 89 -11.93 10.14 -10.91
N LEU A 90 -11.02 9.25 -10.46
CA LEU A 90 -11.32 8.22 -9.48
C LEU A 90 -11.64 8.83 -8.11
N ALA A 91 -10.79 9.73 -7.60
CA ALA A 91 -10.96 10.43 -6.34
C ALA A 91 -12.30 11.19 -6.24
N ALA A 92 -12.83 11.70 -7.36
CA ALA A 92 -14.14 12.34 -7.41
C ALA A 92 -15.32 11.37 -7.21
N LYS A 93 -15.13 10.06 -7.44
CA LYS A 93 -16.18 9.03 -7.40
C LYS A 93 -16.14 8.16 -6.14
N LEU A 94 -14.97 7.98 -5.55
CA LEU A 94 -14.79 7.11 -4.39
C LEU A 94 -15.33 7.76 -3.11
N ASN A 95 -15.97 6.97 -2.25
CA ASN A 95 -16.45 7.44 -0.94
C ASN A 95 -15.65 6.83 0.21
N THR A 96 -15.07 5.65 -0.01
CA THR A 96 -14.31 4.90 0.99
C THR A 96 -13.01 4.34 0.41
N THR A 97 -12.11 3.88 1.26
CA THR A 97 -10.91 3.13 0.84
C THR A 97 -11.22 1.70 0.43
N GLU A 98 -12.36 1.14 0.86
CA GLU A 98 -12.88 -0.13 0.33
C GLU A 98 -13.25 0.02 -1.16
N ASP A 99 -13.91 1.12 -1.54
CA ASP A 99 -14.19 1.39 -2.95
C ASP A 99 -12.89 1.46 -3.78
N LEU A 100 -11.83 2.04 -3.20
CA LEU A 100 -10.50 2.13 -3.83
C LEU A 100 -9.90 0.73 -4.01
N HIS A 101 -9.93 -0.08 -2.95
CA HIS A 101 -9.43 -1.46 -2.97
C HIS A 101 -10.14 -2.30 -4.04
N GLN A 102 -11.47 -2.26 -4.07
CA GLN A 102 -12.28 -2.97 -5.07
C GLN A 102 -12.03 -2.46 -6.49
N TRP A 103 -11.83 -1.15 -6.66
CA TRP A 103 -11.47 -0.58 -7.96
C TRP A 103 -10.15 -1.16 -8.47
N TYR A 104 -9.10 -1.19 -7.65
CA TYR A 104 -7.81 -1.77 -8.03
C TYR A 104 -7.94 -3.25 -8.42
N ARG A 105 -8.65 -4.06 -7.63
CA ARG A 105 -8.89 -5.48 -7.94
C ARG A 105 -9.59 -5.67 -9.28
N LYS A 106 -10.57 -4.83 -9.59
CA LYS A 106 -11.28 -4.86 -10.88
C LYS A 106 -10.39 -4.39 -12.03
N GLU A 107 -9.66 -3.30 -11.86
CA GLU A 107 -8.84 -2.68 -12.90
C GLU A 107 -7.70 -3.61 -13.33
N PHE A 108 -6.98 -4.17 -12.34
CA PHE A 108 -5.80 -4.98 -12.58
C PHE A 108 -6.05 -6.49 -12.59
N LYS A 109 -7.30 -6.92 -12.34
CA LYS A 109 -7.74 -8.33 -12.31
C LYS A 109 -6.94 -9.18 -11.30
N ILE A 110 -6.71 -8.64 -10.12
CA ILE A 110 -6.04 -9.27 -8.97
C ILE A 110 -7.04 -9.64 -7.88
#